data_AF-A0A2E0CQG1-F1
#
_entry.id   AF-A0A2E0CQG1-F1
#
_cell.length_a   1.000
_cell.length_b   1.000
_cell.length_c   1.000
_cell.angle_alpha   90.00
_cell.angle_beta   90.00
_cell.angle_gamma   90.00
#
_symmetry.space_group_name_H-M   'P 1'
#
loop_
_entity.id
_entity.type
_entity.pdbx_description
1 polymer ?
#
loop_
_entity_poly.entity_id
_entity_poly.type
_entity_poly.pdbx_seq_one_letter_code
_entity_poly.pdbx_strand_id
1 'polypeptide(L)'
;MEKKLRFYVPEPKARPGDVPDFSQITIPRAGNVERPPIDASTETLRHLPFELIRTLNSDGIPKGEWQPDIPASVLKKIYKYMCLTRIFDDRMFRAQRQGKTSFFLKSRGEEALGVVPSIAL
;
A
#
# COMPACT_ATOMS: atom_id res chain seq x y z
N MET A 1 -37.52 -25.03 10.51
CA MET A 1 -37.34 -23.87 11.41
C MET A 1 -36.94 -22.68 10.54
N GLU A 2 -37.83 -21.70 10.36
CA GLU A 2 -37.58 -20.53 9.50
C GLU A 2 -36.45 -19.65 10.04
N LYS A 3 -35.51 -19.25 9.16
CA LYS A 3 -34.33 -18.46 9.53
C LYS A 3 -34.73 -16.98 9.65
N LYS A 4 -34.90 -16.50 10.89
CA LYS A 4 -35.27 -15.11 11.20
C LYS A 4 -34.21 -14.13 10.66
N LEU A 5 -34.65 -13.07 9.98
CA LEU A 5 -33.78 -11.99 9.51
C LEU A 5 -33.05 -11.35 10.71
N ARG A 6 -31.77 -11.00 10.52
CA ARG A 6 -30.94 -10.33 11.53
C ARG A 6 -30.22 -9.15 10.89
N PHE A 7 -30.08 -8.07 11.66
CA PHE A 7 -29.21 -6.95 11.33
C PHE A 7 -27.75 -7.38 11.54
N TYR A 8 -26.89 -7.10 10.57
CA TYR A 8 -25.47 -7.46 10.62
C TYR A 8 -24.62 -6.20 10.68
N VAL A 9 -23.74 -6.13 11.70
CA VAL A 9 -22.75 -5.08 11.86
C VAL A 9 -21.37 -5.74 11.71
N PRO A 10 -20.58 -5.38 10.69
CA PRO A 10 -19.22 -5.89 10.57
C PRO A 10 -18.35 -5.43 11.75
N GLU A 11 -17.57 -6.36 12.30
CA GLU A 11 -16.61 -6.08 13.35
C GLU A 11 -15.18 -6.36 12.87
N PRO A 12 -14.19 -5.57 13.32
CA PRO A 12 -12.79 -5.89 13.05
C PRO A 12 -12.41 -7.20 13.77
N LYS A 13 -11.50 -7.96 13.17
CA LYS A 13 -11.02 -9.24 13.72
C LYS A 13 -10.27 -9.12 15.05
N ALA A 14 -9.71 -7.95 15.34
CA ALA A 14 -8.93 -7.70 16.55
C ALA A 14 -9.27 -6.31 17.13
N ARG A 15 -9.31 -6.23 18.46
CA ARG A 15 -9.51 -5.01 19.26
C ARG A 15 -8.25 -4.72 20.08
N PRO A 16 -8.14 -3.54 20.73
CA PRO A 16 -7.07 -3.28 21.67
C PRO A 16 -7.00 -4.36 22.76
N GLY A 17 -5.88 -5.07 22.85
CA GLY A 17 -5.69 -6.20 23.77
C GLY A 17 -5.63 -7.56 23.07
N ASP A 18 -6.15 -7.67 21.84
CA ASP A 18 -6.08 -8.90 21.04
C ASP A 18 -4.78 -8.98 20.22
N VAL A 19 -4.48 -10.17 19.71
CA VAL A 19 -3.42 -10.37 18.72
C VAL A 19 -3.95 -10.00 17.33
N PRO A 20 -3.26 -9.11 16.56
CA PRO A 20 -3.67 -8.78 15.20
C PRO A 20 -3.70 -10.01 14.27
N ASP A 21 -4.82 -10.23 13.60
CA ASP A 21 -5.00 -11.31 12.60
C ASP A 21 -5.19 -10.73 11.19
N PHE A 22 -4.18 -10.94 10.34
CA PHE A 22 -4.19 -10.53 8.93
C PHE A 22 -4.51 -11.68 7.96
N SER A 23 -4.97 -12.84 8.43
CA SER A 23 -5.25 -14.03 7.61
C SER A 23 -6.28 -13.82 6.49
N GLN A 24 -7.09 -12.75 6.57
CA GLN A 24 -8.02 -12.36 5.50
C GLN A 24 -7.32 -11.72 4.29
N ILE A 25 -6.12 -11.18 4.48
CA ILE A 25 -5.34 -10.59 3.40
C ILE A 25 -4.55 -11.73 2.74
N THR A 26 -5.00 -12.13 1.55
CA THR A 26 -4.25 -13.08 0.73
C THR A 26 -3.11 -12.34 0.06
N ILE A 27 -1.86 -12.62 0.47
CA ILE A 27 -0.66 -12.03 -0.13
C ILE A 27 -0.07 -13.05 -1.12
N PRO A 28 -0.29 -12.90 -2.44
CA PRO A 28 0.28 -13.78 -3.43
C PRO A 28 1.81 -13.64 -3.51
N ARG A 29 2.42 -14.59 -4.23
CA ARG A 29 3.85 -14.51 -4.59
C ARG A 29 4.08 -13.29 -5.46
N ALA A 30 5.25 -12.68 -5.32
CA ALA A 30 5.64 -11.58 -6.21
C ALA A 30 5.72 -12.08 -7.66
N GLY A 31 5.23 -11.26 -8.60
CA GLY A 31 5.18 -11.58 -10.02
C GLY A 31 4.05 -12.53 -10.42
N ASN A 32 3.08 -12.82 -9.55
CA ASN A 32 1.97 -13.74 -9.86
C ASN A 32 0.94 -13.16 -10.85
N VAL A 33 0.86 -11.83 -10.95
CA VAL A 33 -0.10 -11.13 -11.80
C VAL A 33 0.61 -10.66 -13.07
N GLU A 34 0.09 -11.05 -14.24
CA GLU A 34 0.60 -10.60 -15.54
C GLU A 34 0.35 -9.10 -15.74
N ARG A 35 1.17 -8.46 -16.58
CA ARG A 35 0.98 -7.04 -16.92
C ARG A 35 0.20 -6.93 -18.23
N PRO A 36 -1.08 -6.55 -18.21
CA PRO A 36 -1.86 -6.43 -19.42
C PRO A 36 -1.32 -5.29 -20.30
N PRO A 37 -1.57 -5.35 -21.64
CA PRO A 37 -1.38 -4.22 -22.53
C PRO A 37 -2.11 -2.97 -22.04
N ILE A 38 -1.55 -1.79 -22.32
CA ILE A 38 -2.14 -0.50 -21.91
C ILE A 38 -3.51 -0.22 -22.56
N ASP A 39 -3.81 -0.89 -23.67
CA ASP A 39 -5.02 -0.82 -24.47
C ASP A 39 -5.93 -2.05 -24.30
N ALA A 40 -5.66 -2.89 -23.29
CA ALA A 40 -6.46 -4.08 -23.00
C ALA A 40 -7.93 -3.74 -22.74
N SER A 41 -8.83 -4.58 -23.25
CA SER A 41 -10.28 -4.38 -23.09
C SER A 41 -10.73 -4.66 -21.66
N THR A 42 -11.70 -3.91 -21.16
CA THR A 42 -12.18 -4.02 -19.77
C THR A 42 -12.69 -5.41 -19.39
N GLU A 43 -13.21 -6.17 -20.37
CA GLU A 43 -13.69 -7.54 -20.19
C GLU A 43 -12.57 -8.49 -19.75
N THR A 44 -11.38 -8.32 -20.33
CA THR A 44 -10.19 -9.12 -19.98
C THR A 44 -9.64 -8.80 -18.59
N LEU A 45 -9.89 -7.58 -18.11
CA LEU A 45 -9.33 -7.06 -16.85
C LEU A 45 -10.19 -7.35 -15.61
N ARG A 46 -11.38 -7.97 -15.75
CA ARG A 46 -12.35 -8.15 -14.66
C ARG A 46 -11.84 -8.93 -13.45
N HIS A 47 -10.78 -9.72 -13.62
CA HIS A 47 -10.16 -10.48 -12.55
C HIS A 47 -9.18 -9.63 -11.70
N LEU A 48 -8.54 -8.61 -12.29
CA LEU A 48 -7.46 -7.85 -11.64
C LEU A 48 -7.85 -7.14 -10.33
N PRO A 49 -9.09 -6.59 -10.15
CA PRO A 49 -9.48 -5.99 -8.87
C PRO A 49 -9.49 -6.97 -7.69
N PHE A 50 -9.49 -8.27 -7.95
CA PHE A 50 -9.45 -9.33 -6.94
C PHE A 50 -8.03 -9.89 -6.73
N GLU A 51 -7.03 -9.35 -7.42
CA GLU A 51 -5.63 -9.76 -7.37
C GLU A 51 -4.77 -8.69 -6.67
N LEU A 52 -3.52 -9.07 -6.34
CA LEU A 52 -2.52 -8.13 -5.81
C LEU A 52 -1.30 -8.07 -6.73
N ILE A 53 -1.11 -6.94 -7.40
CA ILE A 53 0.12 -6.65 -8.14
C ILE A 53 1.25 -6.42 -7.14
N ARG A 54 2.21 -7.34 -7.12
CA ARG A 54 3.38 -7.31 -6.23
C ARG A 54 4.64 -7.64 -7.02
N THR A 55 5.63 -6.75 -6.97
CA THR A 55 6.89 -6.92 -7.71
C THR A 55 8.04 -7.44 -6.85
N LEU A 56 8.21 -6.93 -5.63
CA LEU A 56 9.29 -7.38 -4.73
C LEU A 56 8.86 -8.62 -3.93
N ASN A 57 9.69 -9.67 -3.98
CA ASN A 57 9.54 -10.83 -3.11
C ASN A 57 10.01 -10.51 -1.68
N SER A 58 9.98 -11.51 -0.79
CA SER A 58 10.36 -11.34 0.62
C SER A 58 11.86 -11.04 0.83
N ASP A 59 12.70 -11.36 -0.15
CA ASP A 59 14.14 -11.07 -0.15
C ASP A 59 14.46 -9.71 -0.80
N GLY A 60 13.44 -8.95 -1.22
CA GLY A 60 13.60 -7.68 -1.93
C GLY A 60 14.01 -7.82 -3.40
N ILE A 61 13.90 -9.02 -3.97
CA ILE A 61 14.22 -9.32 -5.37
C ILE A 61 12.97 -9.06 -6.24
N PRO A 62 13.07 -8.26 -7.32
CA PRO A 62 11.96 -8.03 -8.23
C PRO A 62 11.60 -9.30 -9.02
N LYS A 63 10.31 -9.49 -9.28
CA LYS A 63 9.71 -10.62 -9.99
C LYS A 63 8.56 -10.15 -10.88
N GLY A 64 8.34 -10.87 -11.99
CA GLY A 64 7.22 -10.65 -12.92
C GLY A 64 7.38 -9.44 -13.83
N GLU A 65 6.37 -9.21 -14.67
CA GLU A 65 6.36 -8.22 -15.76
C GLU A 65 6.09 -6.78 -15.31
N TRP A 66 5.64 -6.63 -14.06
CA TRP A 66 5.38 -5.33 -13.44
C TRP A 66 6.66 -4.63 -12.96
N GLN A 67 7.84 -5.24 -13.13
CA GLN A 67 9.11 -4.57 -12.84
C GLN A 67 9.29 -3.37 -13.78
N PRO A 68 9.42 -2.14 -13.26
CA PRO A 68 9.65 -0.98 -14.11
C PRO A 68 11.09 -0.97 -14.64
N ASP A 69 11.26 -0.60 -15.90
CA ASP A 69 12.57 -0.26 -16.47
C ASP A 69 12.89 1.20 -16.13
N ILE A 70 13.52 1.41 -14.97
CA ILE A 70 13.93 2.73 -14.48
C ILE A 70 15.38 2.72 -14.02
N PRO A 71 16.13 3.81 -14.26
CA PRO A 71 17.52 3.88 -13.86
C PRO A 71 17.65 3.91 -12.33
N ALA A 72 18.76 3.37 -11.83
CA ALA A 72 19.06 3.33 -10.39
C ALA A 72 19.06 4.73 -9.72
N SER A 73 19.31 5.80 -10.49
CA SER A 73 19.20 7.18 -10.02
C SER A 73 17.77 7.55 -9.60
N VAL A 74 16.76 7.08 -10.35
CA VAL A 74 15.34 7.29 -10.04
C VAL A 74 14.95 6.47 -8.80
N LEU A 75 15.40 5.21 -8.69
CA LEU A 75 15.17 4.40 -7.48
C LEU A 75 15.73 5.06 -6.21
N LYS A 76 16.97 5.59 -6.29
CA LYS A 76 17.58 6.35 -5.18
C LYS A 76 16.79 7.61 -4.83
N LYS A 77 16.22 8.30 -5.84
CA LYS A 77 15.36 9.47 -5.63
C LYS A 77 14.05 9.09 -4.93
N ILE A 78 13.38 8.02 -5.37
CA ILE A 78 12.19 7.47 -4.70
C ILE A 78 12.49 7.16 -3.24
N TYR A 79 13.56 6.40 -2.97
CA TYR A 79 13.97 6.06 -1.61
C TYR A 79 14.25 7.30 -0.75
N LYS A 80 15.01 8.26 -1.29
CA LYS A 80 15.29 9.52 -0.61
C LYS A 80 14.01 10.27 -0.21
N TYR A 81 13.02 10.33 -1.09
CA TYR A 81 11.76 11.02 -0.81
C TYR A 81 10.88 10.26 0.17
N MET A 82 10.82 8.93 0.13
CA MET A 82 10.12 8.16 1.17
C MET A 82 10.74 8.41 2.56
N CYS A 83 12.07 8.41 2.65
CA CYS A 83 12.78 8.75 3.88
C CYS A 83 12.51 10.19 4.32
N LEU A 84 12.51 11.15 3.40
CA LEU A 84 12.21 12.55 3.70
C LEU A 84 10.78 12.71 4.26
N THR A 85 9.79 12.06 3.65
CA THR A 85 8.40 12.06 4.13
C THR A 85 8.33 11.55 5.57
N ARG A 86 8.96 10.42 5.88
CA ARG A 86 9.00 9.88 7.25
C ARG A 86 9.66 10.84 8.24
N ILE A 87 10.82 11.41 7.89
CA ILE A 87 11.56 12.33 8.76
C ILE A 87 10.75 13.61 9.00
N PHE A 88 10.09 14.11 7.97
CA PHE A 88 9.23 15.29 8.05
C PHE A 88 8.03 15.02 8.95
N ASP A 89 7.35 13.88 8.76
CA ASP A 89 6.20 13.47 9.58
C ASP A 89 6.56 13.43 11.08
N ASP A 90 7.70 12.85 11.42
CA ASP A 90 8.15 12.78 12.81
C ASP A 90 8.47 14.16 13.39
N ARG A 91 9.05 15.07 12.60
CA ARG A 91 9.35 16.44 13.02
C ARG A 91 8.09 17.26 13.21
N MET A 92 7.16 17.19 12.27
CA MET A 92 5.90 17.94 12.34
C MET A 92 5.00 17.44 13.47
N PHE A 93 4.96 16.14 13.72
CA PHE A 93 4.26 15.59 14.88
C PHE A 93 4.83 16.13 16.20
N ARG A 94 6.16 16.27 16.32
CA ARG A 94 6.80 16.91 17.48
C ARG A 94 6.48 18.40 17.57
N ALA A 95 6.49 19.12 16.44
CA ALA A 95 6.13 20.53 16.40
C ALA A 95 4.68 20.76 16.86
N GLN A 96 3.76 19.87 16.47
CA GLN A 96 2.37 19.87 16.92
C GLN A 96 2.27 19.70 18.44
N ARG A 97 3.00 18.74 19.00
CA ARG A 97 3.07 18.53 20.47
C ARG A 97 3.69 19.69 21.25
N GLN A 98 4.44 20.56 20.59
CA GLN A 98 5.02 21.78 21.16
C GLN A 98 4.16 23.03 20.92
N GLY A 99 2.96 22.88 20.34
CA GLY A 99 2.06 24.01 20.03
C GLY A 99 2.53 24.90 18.87
N LYS A 100 3.52 24.45 18.08
CA LYS A 100 4.06 25.21 16.93
C LYS A 100 3.22 25.06 15.67
N THR A 101 2.33 24.08 15.63
CA THR A 101 1.28 23.92 14.61
C THR A 101 0.01 23.44 15.29
N SER A 102 -1.15 23.85 14.78
CA SER A 102 -2.45 23.49 15.33
C SER A 102 -2.78 22.01 15.13
N PHE A 103 -2.47 21.48 13.93
CA PHE A 103 -2.87 20.14 13.51
C PHE A 103 -1.82 19.51 12.58
N PHE A 104 -1.69 18.18 12.62
CA PHE A 104 -0.83 17.42 11.71
C PHE A 104 -1.27 15.95 11.60
N LEU A 105 -1.20 15.37 10.41
CA LEU A 105 -1.46 13.96 10.12
C LEU A 105 -0.21 13.28 9.55
N LYS A 106 0.06 12.06 9.98
CA LYS A 106 1.20 11.26 9.51
C LYS A 106 0.75 10.30 8.40
N SER A 107 1.70 9.90 7.57
CA SER A 107 1.58 8.92 6.48
C SER A 107 2.46 7.70 6.70
N ARG A 108 2.73 7.35 7.97
CA ARG A 108 3.67 6.28 8.35
C ARG A 108 3.24 4.94 7.75
N GLY A 109 4.08 4.39 6.87
CA GLY A 109 3.84 3.11 6.19
C GLY A 109 3.23 3.27 4.80
N GLU A 110 2.87 4.49 4.40
CA GLU A 110 2.21 4.83 3.14
C GLU A 110 3.07 5.77 2.28
N GLU A 111 4.34 5.99 2.63
CA GLU A 111 5.20 7.00 1.99
C GLU A 111 5.37 6.74 0.49
N ALA A 112 5.45 5.46 0.09
CA ALA A 112 5.58 5.05 -1.30
C ALA A 112 4.36 5.46 -2.16
N LEU A 113 3.16 5.47 -1.57
CA LEU A 113 1.91 5.76 -2.29
C LEU A 113 1.84 7.21 -2.77
N GLY A 114 2.41 8.15 -2.01
CA GLY A 114 2.54 9.54 -2.46
C GLY A 114 3.73 9.74 -3.41
N VAL A 115 4.90 9.21 -3.03
CA VAL A 115 6.16 9.50 -3.73
C VAL A 115 6.22 8.92 -5.14
N VAL A 116 5.80 7.66 -5.34
CA VAL A 116 6.00 6.95 -6.61
C VAL A 116 5.14 7.55 -7.73
N PRO A 117 3.81 7.77 -7.55
CA PRO A 117 3.00 8.42 -8.59
C PRO A 117 3.48 9.85 -8.90
N SER A 118 3.92 10.62 -7.91
CA SER A 118 4.47 11.97 -8.14
C SER A 118 5.77 12.01 -8.93
N ILE A 119 6.51 10.90 -9.02
CA ILE A 119 7.69 10.78 -9.88
C ILE A 119 7.31 10.27 -11.28
N ALA A 120 6.22 9.52 -11.39
CA ALA A 120 5.75 8.93 -12.65
C ALA A 120 4.92 9.90 -13.52
N LEU A 121 4.30 10.91 -12.90
CA LEU A 121 3.53 11.99 -13.54
C LEU A 121 4.41 13.23 -13.77
#